data_AF-A0A4V6BF75-F1
#
_entry.id   AF-A0A4V6BF75-F1
#
_cell.length_a   1.000
_cell.length_b   1.000
_cell.length_c   1.000
_cell.angle_alpha   90.00
_cell.angle_beta   90.00
_cell.angle_gamma   90.00
#
_symmetry.space_group_name_H-M   'P 1'
#
loop_
_entity.id
_entity.type
_entity.pdbx_description
1 polymer ?
#
loop_
_entity_poly.entity_id
_entity_poly.type
_entity_poly.pdbx_seq_one_letter_code
_entity_poly.pdbx_strand_id
1 'polypeptide(L)'
;MSQNTSPSTFEPLPDAPAMAPNQVVPLLIGATVGEIERELVLQTLARCDGNRTRAARVLGVSVRTLRNKIRQYSAQGVEVPAHH
;
A
#
# COMPACT_ATOMS: atom_id res chain seq x y z
N MET A 1 6.63 8.76 33.66
CA MET A 1 6.08 9.13 32.33
C MET A 1 6.98 8.54 31.26
N SER A 2 6.71 7.30 30.86
CA SER A 2 7.42 6.67 29.73
C SER A 2 6.43 5.79 28.98
N GLN A 3 5.61 6.39 28.12
CA GLN A 3 4.88 5.64 27.10
C GLN A 3 5.80 5.61 25.87
N ASN A 4 6.65 4.57 25.81
CA ASN A 4 7.36 4.23 24.59
C ASN A 4 6.32 3.55 23.67
N THR A 5 5.72 4.32 22.78
CA THR A 5 4.78 3.79 21.78
C THR A 5 5.59 2.91 20.83
N SER A 6 5.46 1.60 20.97
CA SER A 6 6.07 0.61 20.08
C SER A 6 5.74 0.93 18.62
N PRO A 7 6.69 0.86 17.68
CA PRO A 7 6.33 0.79 16.28
C PRO A 7 5.46 -0.45 16.11
N SER A 8 4.27 -0.29 15.52
CA SER A 8 3.41 -1.43 15.19
C SER A 8 4.22 -2.37 14.30
N THR A 9 4.63 -3.51 14.85
CA THR A 9 5.37 -4.55 14.14
C THR A 9 4.60 -4.91 12.89
N PHE A 10 5.12 -4.50 11.75
CA PHE A 10 4.70 -4.99 10.45
C PHE A 10 5.17 -6.44 10.39
N GLU A 11 4.34 -7.37 10.87
CA GLU A 11 4.55 -8.80 10.71
C GLU A 11 4.65 -9.08 9.20
N PRO A 12 5.84 -9.41 8.66
CA PRO A 12 5.92 -9.88 7.29
C PRO A 12 5.24 -11.25 7.23
N LEU A 13 4.55 -11.56 6.13
CA LEU A 13 3.96 -12.88 5.94
C LEU A 13 5.05 -13.97 6.06
N PRO A 14 4.70 -15.14 6.61
CA PRO A 14 5.66 -16.22 6.91
C PRO A 14 6.37 -16.81 5.68
N ASP A 15 5.90 -16.56 4.45
CA ASP A 15 6.40 -17.23 3.24
C ASP A 15 6.89 -16.28 2.12
N ALA A 16 6.88 -14.96 2.34
CA ALA A 16 7.41 -14.01 1.36
C ALA A 16 8.83 -13.61 1.75
N PRO A 17 9.83 -13.64 0.84
CA PRO A 17 11.14 -13.10 1.15
C PRO A 17 10.98 -11.62 1.49
N ALA A 18 11.20 -11.25 2.75
CA ALA A 18 11.23 -9.87 3.21
C ALA A 18 12.47 -9.19 2.62
N MET A 19 12.37 -8.81 1.35
CA MET A 19 13.45 -8.15 0.63
C MET A 19 13.66 -6.76 1.24
N ALA A 20 14.90 -6.44 1.57
CA ALA A 20 15.20 -5.17 2.21
C ALA A 20 14.93 -4.01 1.24
N PRO A 21 14.50 -2.82 1.71
CA PRO A 21 14.12 -1.71 0.82
C PRO A 21 15.22 -1.32 -0.18
N ASN A 22 16.48 -1.36 0.25
CA ASN A 22 17.66 -1.08 -0.59
C ASN A 22 17.85 -2.07 -1.75
N GLN A 23 17.29 -3.27 -1.67
CA GLN A 23 17.31 -4.26 -2.75
C GLN A 23 16.16 -4.04 -3.75
N VAL A 24 15.05 -3.40 -3.31
CA VAL A 24 13.88 -3.12 -4.17
C VAL A 24 14.08 -1.83 -4.97
N VAL A 25 14.69 -0.81 -4.38
CA VAL A 25 14.85 0.52 -4.99
C VAL A 25 15.49 0.50 -6.38
N PRO A 26 16.56 -0.28 -6.65
CA PRO A 26 17.15 -0.35 -7.99
C PRO A 26 16.17 -0.80 -9.09
N LEU A 27 15.17 -1.62 -8.75
CA LEU A 27 14.14 -2.10 -9.70
C LEU A 27 13.10 -1.04 -10.05
N LEU A 28 13.02 0.04 -9.28
CA LEU A 28 12.05 1.12 -9.43
C LEU A 28 12.62 2.32 -10.21
N ILE A 29 13.92 2.33 -10.51
CA ILE A 29 14.58 3.44 -11.21
C ILE A 29 14.04 3.53 -12.65
N GLY A 30 13.55 4.72 -13.01
CA GLY A 30 12.93 5.00 -14.32
C GLY A 30 11.40 5.00 -14.29
N ALA A 31 10.77 4.45 -13.25
CA ALA A 31 9.34 4.63 -13.01
C ALA A 31 9.06 5.97 -12.31
N THR A 32 7.92 6.57 -12.63
CA THR A 32 7.45 7.76 -11.92
C THR A 32 6.94 7.40 -10.53
N VAL A 33 7.02 8.34 -9.59
CA VAL A 33 6.45 8.16 -8.25
C VAL A 33 4.95 7.81 -8.33
N GLY A 34 4.23 8.39 -9.29
CA GLY A 34 2.80 8.11 -9.49
C GLY A 34 2.51 6.66 -9.91
N GLU A 35 3.34 6.08 -10.78
CA GLU A 35 3.22 4.68 -11.19
C GLU A 35 3.51 3.72 -10.04
N ILE A 36 4.60 3.98 -9.31
CA ILE A 36 4.99 3.18 -8.14
C ILE A 36 3.90 3.24 -7.06
N GLU A 37 3.42 4.45 -6.75
CA GLU A 37 2.34 4.64 -5.78
C GLU A 37 1.06 3.93 -6.22
N ARG A 38 0.68 4.05 -7.50
CA ARG A 38 -0.52 3.39 -8.04
C ARG A 38 -0.42 1.88 -7.89
N GLU A 39 0.67 1.28 -8.33
CA GLU A 39 0.86 -0.16 -8.25
C GLU A 39 0.86 -0.65 -6.80
N LEU A 40 1.56 0.07 -5.91
CA LEU A 40 1.60 -0.23 -4.49
C LEU A 40 0.21 -0.20 -3.86
N VAL A 41 -0.61 0.80 -4.19
CA VAL A 41 -2.00 0.92 -3.72
C VAL A 41 -2.86 -0.22 -4.24
N LEU A 42 -2.80 -0.53 -5.54
CA LEU A 42 -3.63 -1.58 -6.16
C LEU A 42 -3.28 -2.97 -5.62
N GLN A 43 -2.00 -3.32 -5.54
CA GLN A 43 -1.58 -4.61 -4.97
C GLN A 43 -1.95 -4.73 -3.50
N THR A 44 -1.84 -3.65 -2.73
CA THR A 44 -2.23 -3.69 -1.32
C THR A 44 -3.74 -3.84 -1.16
N LEU A 45 -4.54 -3.22 -2.03
CA LEU A 45 -5.99 -3.43 -2.07
C LEU A 45 -6.33 -4.87 -2.44
N ALA A 46 -5.70 -5.44 -3.47
CA ALA A 46 -5.91 -6.82 -3.88
C ALA A 46 -5.57 -7.80 -2.74
N ARG A 47 -4.44 -7.61 -2.06
CA ARG A 47 -4.04 -8.41 -0.88
C ARG A 47 -4.97 -8.24 0.32
N CYS A 48 -5.74 -7.17 0.37
CA CYS A 48 -6.72 -6.91 1.43
C CYS A 48 -8.15 -7.22 0.98
N ASP A 49 -8.36 -7.95 -0.13
CA ASP A 49 -9.69 -8.28 -0.66
C ASP A 49 -10.55 -7.02 -0.94
N GLY A 50 -9.90 -5.93 -1.35
CA GLY A 50 -10.54 -4.63 -1.55
C GLY A 50 -10.86 -3.86 -0.26
N ASN A 51 -10.50 -4.38 0.92
CA ASN A 51 -10.78 -3.74 2.21
C ASN A 51 -9.92 -2.48 2.39
N ARG A 52 -10.55 -1.33 2.15
CA ARG A 52 -9.90 -0.01 2.17
C ARG A 52 -9.34 0.35 3.55
N THR A 53 -10.01 -0.02 4.64
CA THR A 53 -9.54 0.29 6.00
C THR A 53 -8.27 -0.50 6.32
N ARG A 54 -8.26 -1.80 5.99
CA ARG A 54 -7.08 -2.66 6.16
C ARG A 54 -5.94 -2.20 5.27
N ALA A 55 -6.19 -1.94 3.99
CA ALA A 55 -5.17 -1.48 3.04
C ALA A 55 -4.55 -0.14 3.46
N ALA A 56 -5.35 0.81 3.93
CA ALA A 56 -4.85 2.10 4.42
C ALA A 56 -3.91 1.92 5.63
N ARG A 57 -4.24 1.00 6.54
CA ARG A 57 -3.38 0.65 7.67
C ARG A 57 -2.06 0.03 7.22
N VAL A 58 -2.09 -0.87 6.23
CA VAL A 58 -0.89 -1.50 5.65
C VAL A 58 0.01 -0.45 4.98
N LEU A 59 -0.58 0.48 4.25
CA LEU A 59 0.15 1.57 3.56
C LEU A 59 0.60 2.69 4.49
N GLY A 60 0.14 2.73 5.74
CA GLY A 60 0.44 3.81 6.68
C GLY A 60 -0.18 5.16 6.31
N VAL A 61 -1.30 5.16 5.58
CA VAL A 61 -2.03 6.38 5.17
C VAL A 61 -3.41 6.46 5.78
N SER A 62 -4.03 7.65 5.78
CA SER A 62 -5.42 7.78 6.19
C SER A 62 -6.36 7.07 5.21
N VAL A 63 -7.47 6.50 5.71
CA VAL A 63 -8.53 5.92 4.85
C VAL A 63 -9.08 6.96 3.86
N ARG A 64 -9.11 8.25 4.26
CA ARG A 64 -9.51 9.35 3.37
C ARG A 64 -8.55 9.50 2.19
N THR A 65 -7.24 9.49 2.45
CA THR A 65 -6.21 9.55 1.41
C THR A 65 -6.37 8.39 0.44
N LEU A 66 -6.53 7.16 0.96
CA LEU A 66 -6.73 5.98 0.12
C LEU A 66 -7.99 6.08 -0.74
N ARG A 67 -9.12 6.54 -0.17
CA ARG A 67 -10.36 6.76 -0.94
C ARG A 67 -10.19 7.82 -2.03
N ASN A 68 -9.40 8.85 -1.79
CA ASN A 68 -9.09 9.86 -2.81
C ASN A 68 -8.29 9.24 -3.97
N LYS A 69 -7.27 8.44 -3.66
CA LYS A 69 -6.46 7.73 -4.66
C LYS A 69 -7.30 6.76 -5.49
N ILE A 70 -8.14 5.96 -4.84
CA ILE A 70 -9.08 5.06 -5.53
C ILE A 70 -9.96 5.83 -6.53
N ARG A 71 -10.57 6.94 -6.10
CA ARG A 71 -11.40 7.78 -6.99
C ARG A 71 -10.62 8.34 -8.16
N GLN A 72 -9.39 8.79 -7.92
CA GLN A 72 -8.50 9.29 -8.97
C GLN A 72 -8.18 8.19 -9.99
N TYR A 73 -7.83 6.99 -9.54
CA TYR A 73 -7.50 5.87 -10.41
C TYR A 73 -8.72 5.41 -11.22
N SER A 74 -9.90 5.30 -10.60
CA SER A 74 -11.13 4.98 -11.32
C SER A 74 -11.48 6.05 -12.37
N ALA A 75 -11.27 7.34 -12.07
CA ALA A 75 -11.46 8.41 -13.04
C ALA A 75 -10.46 8.38 -14.21
N GLN A 76 -9.30 7.78 -14.00
CA GLN A 76 -8.28 7.53 -15.03
C GLN A 76 -8.53 6.22 -15.80
N GLY A 77 -9.65 5.52 -15.55
CA GLY A 77 -9.99 4.25 -16.21
C GLY A 77 -9.22 3.05 -15.68
N VAL A 78 -8.57 3.17 -14.52
CA VAL A 78 -7.84 2.06 -13.88
C VAL A 78 -8.82 1.18 -13.12
N GLU A 79 -8.73 -0.13 -13.32
CA GLU A 79 -9.49 -1.11 -12.55
C GLU A 79 -8.99 -1.15 -11.10
N VAL A 80 -9.91 -0.92 -10.16
CA VAL A 80 -9.59 -0.93 -8.73
C VAL A 80 -10.31 -2.11 -8.08
N PRO A 81 -9.59 -2.98 -7.34
CA PRO A 81 -10.21 -4.06 -6.58
C PRO A 81 -11.30 -3.54 -5.63
N ALA A 82 -12.53 -3.98 -5.83
CA ALA A 82 -13.67 -3.65 -4.98
C ALA A 82 -13.88 -4.74 -3.93
N HIS A 83 -14.31 -4.34 -2.73
CA HIS A 83 -14.76 -5.26 -1.69
C HIS A 83 -16.23 -5.59 -1.95
N HIS A 84 -16.58 -6.88 -2.03
CA HIS A 84 -17.97 -7.35 -2.00
C HIS A 84 -18.54 -7.37 -0.59
#